data_AF-A0A5C5YG40-F1
#
_entry.id   AF-A0A5C5YG40-F1
#
_cell.length_a   1.000
_cell.length_b   1.000
_cell.length_c   1.000
_cell.angle_alpha   90.00
_cell.angle_beta   90.00
_cell.angle_gamma   90.00
#
_symmetry.space_group_name_H-M   'P 1'
#
loop_
_entity.id
_entity.type
_entity.pdbx_description
1 polymer ?
#
loop_
_entity_poly.entity_id
_entity_poly.type
_entity_poly.pdbx_seq_one_letter_code
_entity_poly.pdbx_strand_id
1 'polypeptide(L)'
;MTRSRLQFRSGQSLVEFAVVALVLYMLLAAILTFGHALYVAQSLQGAADVAAREISRTPLPAVTTFEALIENGSLDDIYSKNLLVFDLDSLGDQSFFEDVVPQWPVVNQQLATVMIVDRPDFDGDGTPDARLIRYPGALLSDPTTDSGYTVGIPLVTGRDESGTETIRWVDVVEEIESDENLDPFSIDSPQQGVVALRINYPFQSASMSSFQPNVNGPFEPNLGNPNAANDGGVNETNEEDRPGDLIGQPLVADGTYSGTYGGQYGLGAQGAFGQTVRPFRRVISAQAIYRREVFE
;
A
#
# COMPACT_ATOMS: atom_id res chain seq x y z
N MET A 1 -8.74 -61.55 29.87
CA MET A 1 -7.70 -60.71 29.24
C MET A 1 -8.38 -59.80 28.23
N THR A 2 -8.65 -58.55 28.59
CA THR A 2 -9.33 -57.60 27.68
C THR A 2 -8.66 -56.24 27.87
N ARG A 3 -7.61 -55.98 27.09
CA ARG A 3 -6.86 -54.71 27.09
C ARG A 3 -7.33 -53.84 25.91
N SER A 4 -7.91 -52.70 26.27
CA SER A 4 -7.73 -51.37 25.65
C SER A 4 -7.51 -51.30 24.12
N ARG A 5 -8.59 -51.07 23.36
CA ARG A 5 -8.55 -50.57 21.96
C ARG A 5 -9.26 -49.22 21.76
N LEU A 6 -9.49 -48.45 22.84
CA LEU A 6 -10.23 -47.19 22.77
C LEU A 6 -9.35 -45.93 22.67
N GLN A 7 -8.02 -46.05 22.76
CA GLN A 7 -7.11 -44.89 22.86
C GLN A 7 -6.52 -44.39 21.52
N PHE A 8 -6.75 -45.06 20.40
CA PHE A 8 -6.13 -44.70 19.10
C PHE A 8 -7.02 -43.83 18.18
N ARG A 9 -8.32 -43.68 18.47
CA ARG A 9 -9.25 -42.94 17.58
C ARG A 9 -9.23 -41.43 17.80
N SER A 10 -8.93 -40.97 19.02
CA SER A 10 -8.85 -39.54 19.35
C SER A 10 -7.65 -38.86 18.68
N GLY A 11 -6.48 -39.51 18.66
CA GLY A 11 -5.28 -39.00 17.98
C GLY A 11 -5.43 -38.92 16.46
N GLN A 12 -6.07 -39.92 15.85
CA GLN A 12 -6.35 -39.91 14.41
C GLN A 12 -7.30 -38.77 14.02
N SER A 13 -8.39 -38.57 14.77
CA SER A 13 -9.32 -37.47 14.52
C SER A 13 -8.69 -36.09 14.66
N LEU A 14 -7.72 -35.92 15.57
CA LEU A 14 -7.01 -34.65 15.75
C LEU A 14 -6.07 -34.37 14.57
N VAL A 15 -5.38 -35.38 14.06
CA VAL A 15 -4.52 -35.25 12.87
C VAL A 15 -5.37 -34.97 11.62
N GLU A 16 -6.47 -35.70 11.41
CA GLU A 16 -7.38 -35.46 10.29
C GLU A 16 -7.97 -34.04 10.36
N PHE A 17 -8.41 -33.61 11.54
CA PHE A 17 -8.88 -32.25 11.75
C PHE A 17 -7.77 -31.22 11.47
N ALA A 18 -6.55 -31.43 11.95
CA ALA A 18 -5.44 -30.51 11.72
C ALA A 18 -5.11 -30.38 10.22
N VAL A 19 -5.11 -31.48 9.47
CA VAL A 19 -4.87 -31.46 8.02
C VAL A 19 -6.01 -30.74 7.29
N VAL A 20 -7.27 -31.06 7.61
CA VAL A 20 -8.44 -30.41 6.99
C VAL A 20 -8.48 -28.93 7.33
N ALA A 21 -8.24 -28.56 8.59
CA ALA A 21 -8.18 -27.17 9.05
C ALA A 21 -7.06 -26.40 8.35
N LEU A 22 -5.87 -26.99 8.20
CA LEU A 22 -4.76 -26.37 7.48
C LEU A 22 -5.11 -26.12 6.02
N VAL A 23 -5.68 -27.10 5.32
CA VAL A 23 -6.07 -26.96 3.91
C VAL A 23 -7.15 -25.90 3.75
N LEU A 24 -8.17 -25.89 4.63
CA LEU A 24 -9.21 -24.86 4.62
C LEU A 24 -8.65 -23.47 4.91
N TYR A 25 -7.74 -23.35 5.87
CA TYR A 25 -7.06 -22.10 6.17
C TYR A 25 -6.28 -21.58 4.96
N MET A 26 -5.47 -22.42 4.32
CA MET A 26 -4.72 -22.03 3.13
C MET A 26 -5.64 -21.59 1.99
N LEU A 27 -6.74 -22.31 1.77
CA LEU A 27 -7.71 -21.98 0.72
C LEU A 27 -8.42 -20.65 1.02
N LEU A 28 -8.83 -20.42 2.26
CA LEU A 28 -9.43 -19.15 2.68
C LEU A 28 -8.44 -17.99 2.56
N ALA A 29 -7.20 -18.17 3.04
CA ALA A 29 -6.14 -17.18 2.95
C ALA A 29 -5.82 -16.81 1.50
N ALA A 30 -5.76 -17.82 0.61
CA ALA A 30 -5.56 -17.62 -0.81
C ALA A 30 -6.73 -16.84 -1.45
N ILE A 31 -7.98 -17.23 -1.18
CA ILE A 31 -9.17 -16.54 -1.73
C ILE A 31 -9.19 -15.08 -1.27
N LEU A 32 -8.96 -14.80 0.02
CA LEU A 32 -8.99 -13.44 0.55
C LEU A 32 -7.83 -12.59 -0.01
N THR A 33 -6.62 -13.13 -0.02
CA THR A 33 -5.43 -12.39 -0.49
C THR A 33 -5.48 -12.14 -1.99
N PHE A 34 -5.71 -13.18 -2.80
CA PHE A 34 -5.76 -13.01 -4.25
C PHE A 34 -7.03 -12.30 -4.73
N GLY A 35 -8.18 -12.52 -4.06
CA GLY A 35 -9.41 -11.79 -4.35
C GLY A 35 -9.24 -10.28 -4.13
N HIS A 36 -8.66 -9.89 -2.99
CA HIS A 36 -8.34 -8.49 -2.71
C HIS A 36 -7.33 -7.92 -3.73
N ALA A 37 -6.24 -8.66 -4.03
CA ALA A 37 -5.24 -8.20 -5.00
C ALA A 37 -5.84 -7.98 -6.41
N LEU A 38 -6.72 -8.87 -6.87
CA LEU A 38 -7.39 -8.74 -8.17
C LEU A 38 -8.37 -7.57 -8.20
N TYR A 39 -9.17 -7.38 -7.14
CA TYR A 39 -10.08 -6.25 -7.00
C TYR A 39 -9.31 -4.92 -7.07
N VAL A 40 -8.22 -4.81 -6.32
CA VAL A 40 -7.35 -3.63 -6.32
C VAL A 40 -6.74 -3.41 -7.71
N ALA A 41 -6.17 -4.44 -8.34
CA ALA A 41 -5.57 -4.31 -9.66
C ALA A 41 -6.55 -3.79 -10.73
N GLN A 42 -7.80 -4.27 -10.71
CA GLN A 42 -8.85 -3.80 -11.62
C GLN A 42 -9.24 -2.34 -11.34
N SER A 43 -9.41 -1.99 -10.06
CA SER A 43 -9.79 -0.64 -9.64
C SER A 43 -8.69 0.38 -9.99
N LEU A 44 -7.43 0.04 -9.74
CA LEU A 44 -6.28 0.88 -10.10
C LEU A 44 -6.11 1.03 -11.60
N GLN A 45 -6.35 -0.03 -12.39
CA GLN A 45 -6.30 0.09 -13.85
C GLN A 45 -7.36 1.06 -14.36
N GLY A 46 -8.60 0.98 -13.85
CA GLY A 46 -9.65 1.94 -14.16
C GLY A 46 -9.26 3.38 -13.77
N ALA A 47 -8.68 3.56 -12.58
CA ALA A 47 -8.20 4.86 -12.11
C ALA A 47 -7.09 5.43 -12.99
N ALA A 48 -6.11 4.60 -13.39
CA ALA A 48 -5.00 5.01 -14.26
C ALA A 48 -5.50 5.42 -15.65
N ASP A 49 -6.43 4.66 -16.23
CA ASP A 49 -7.04 4.98 -17.51
C ASP A 49 -7.83 6.30 -17.48
N VAL A 50 -8.60 6.55 -16.41
CA VAL A 50 -9.30 7.82 -16.20
C VAL A 50 -8.31 8.96 -16.03
N ALA A 51 -7.31 8.80 -15.15
CA ALA A 51 -6.30 9.82 -14.89
C ALA A 51 -5.60 10.25 -16.18
N ALA A 52 -5.03 9.29 -16.93
CA ALA A 52 -4.27 9.59 -18.13
C ALA A 52 -5.15 10.21 -19.23
N ARG A 53 -6.42 9.80 -19.35
CA ARG A 53 -7.37 10.36 -20.31
C ARG A 53 -7.81 11.79 -19.98
N GLU A 54 -8.09 12.09 -18.71
CA GLU A 54 -8.51 13.43 -18.31
C GLU A 54 -7.33 14.41 -18.40
N ILE A 55 -6.16 14.00 -17.92
CA ILE A 55 -4.93 14.80 -18.02
C ILE A 55 -4.55 15.05 -19.49
N SER A 56 -4.69 14.05 -20.37
CA SER A 56 -4.36 14.22 -21.79
C SER A 56 -5.24 15.25 -22.51
N ARG A 57 -6.41 15.58 -21.96
CA ARG A 57 -7.39 16.53 -22.53
C ARG A 57 -7.43 17.86 -21.77
N THR A 58 -6.61 18.01 -20.76
CA THR A 58 -6.57 19.22 -19.95
C THR A 58 -5.67 20.25 -20.62
N PRO A 59 -6.11 21.51 -20.76
CA PRO A 59 -5.27 22.57 -21.32
C PRO A 59 -4.15 22.92 -20.34
N LEU A 60 -3.01 22.26 -20.50
CA LEU A 60 -1.82 22.41 -19.65
C LEU A 60 -0.69 23.10 -20.43
N PRO A 61 0.22 23.85 -19.78
CA PRO A 61 1.38 24.47 -20.42
C PRO A 61 2.25 23.45 -21.18
N ALA A 62 2.60 23.73 -22.43
CA ALA A 62 3.26 22.75 -23.30
C ALA A 62 4.64 22.29 -22.80
N VAL A 63 5.41 23.22 -22.21
CA VAL A 63 6.77 22.99 -21.68
C VAL A 63 6.72 23.02 -20.16
N THR A 64 6.34 21.89 -19.57
CA THR A 64 6.29 21.67 -18.11
C THR A 64 6.45 20.18 -17.83
N THR A 65 6.88 19.80 -16.64
CA THR A 65 7.00 18.40 -16.20
C THR A 65 5.74 17.99 -15.44
N PHE A 66 5.49 16.68 -15.33
CA PHE A 66 4.31 16.19 -14.63
C PHE A 66 4.36 16.53 -13.12
N GLU A 67 5.53 16.42 -12.52
CA GLU A 67 5.80 16.69 -11.11
C GLU A 67 5.48 18.15 -10.78
N ALA A 68 5.93 19.08 -11.62
CA ALA A 68 5.68 20.51 -11.44
C ALA A 68 4.17 20.85 -11.48
N LEU A 69 3.40 20.12 -12.27
CA LEU A 69 1.94 20.30 -12.37
C LEU A 69 1.19 19.75 -11.16
N ILE A 70 1.69 18.68 -10.54
CA ILE A 70 1.14 18.19 -9.28
C ILE A 70 1.45 19.19 -8.16
N GLU A 71 2.70 19.64 -8.05
CA GLU A 71 3.15 20.54 -6.98
C GLU A 71 2.46 21.91 -7.02
N ASN A 72 2.19 22.43 -8.22
CA ASN A 72 1.55 23.74 -8.37
C ASN A 72 0.01 23.70 -8.31
N GLY A 73 -0.59 22.52 -8.15
CA GLY A 73 -2.04 22.32 -8.06
C GLY A 73 -2.80 22.44 -9.38
N SER A 74 -2.12 22.51 -10.53
CA SER A 74 -2.78 22.60 -11.85
C SER A 74 -3.62 21.36 -12.18
N LEU A 75 -3.37 20.25 -11.49
CA LEU A 75 -4.11 18.99 -11.63
C LEU A 75 -5.13 18.76 -10.51
N ASP A 76 -5.31 19.68 -9.56
CA ASP A 76 -6.17 19.45 -8.38
C ASP A 76 -7.63 19.16 -8.74
N ASP A 77 -8.12 19.63 -9.90
CA ASP A 77 -9.47 19.30 -10.40
C ASP A 77 -9.60 17.82 -10.86
N ILE A 78 -8.49 17.13 -11.12
CA ILE A 78 -8.42 15.75 -11.61
C ILE A 78 -7.89 14.79 -10.54
N TYR A 79 -6.78 15.18 -9.89
CA TYR A 79 -6.11 14.44 -8.85
C TYR A 79 -5.46 15.41 -7.86
N SER A 80 -5.78 15.25 -6.58
CA SER A 80 -5.14 15.99 -5.49
C SER A 80 -4.48 15.04 -4.48
N LYS A 81 -3.20 15.30 -4.16
CA LYS A 81 -2.43 14.54 -3.15
C LYS A 81 -3.02 14.71 -1.74
N ASN A 82 -3.61 15.86 -1.45
CA ASN A 82 -4.19 16.19 -0.14
C ASN A 82 -5.39 15.30 0.23
N LEU A 83 -6.04 14.71 -0.78
CA LEU A 83 -7.19 13.82 -0.61
C LEU A 83 -6.79 12.33 -0.56
N LEU A 84 -5.49 12.03 -0.37
CA LEU A 84 -5.02 10.67 -0.07
C LEU A 84 -5.26 10.28 1.40
N VAL A 85 -5.48 11.26 2.29
CA VAL A 85 -5.86 11.06 3.68
C VAL A 85 -7.02 11.96 4.00
N PHE A 86 -8.08 11.41 4.56
CA PHE A 86 -9.23 12.17 5.04
C PHE A 86 -9.52 11.81 6.49
N ASP A 87 -9.68 12.84 7.32
CA ASP A 87 -10.05 12.69 8.73
C ASP A 87 -11.56 12.45 8.87
N LEU A 88 -11.93 11.25 9.32
CA LEU A 88 -13.33 10.87 9.52
C LEU A 88 -13.98 11.61 10.69
N ASP A 89 -13.23 12.17 11.61
CA ASP A 89 -13.79 12.96 12.71
C ASP A 89 -14.23 14.36 12.24
N SER A 90 -13.77 14.81 11.06
CA SER A 90 -14.23 16.04 10.40
C SER A 90 -15.61 15.92 9.72
N LEU A 91 -16.11 14.69 9.55
CA LEU A 91 -17.25 14.36 8.69
C LEU A 91 -18.62 14.82 9.25
N GLY A 92 -18.72 15.04 10.56
CA GLY A 92 -19.97 15.43 11.22
C GLY A 92 -21.11 14.43 10.97
N ASP A 93 -22.26 14.93 10.47
CA ASP A 93 -23.45 14.12 10.15
C ASP A 93 -23.50 13.62 8.70
N GLN A 94 -22.47 13.90 7.89
CA GLN A 94 -22.44 13.52 6.47
C GLN A 94 -22.14 12.02 6.28
N SER A 95 -22.26 11.53 5.06
CA SER A 95 -21.81 10.20 4.63
C SER A 95 -20.60 10.34 3.73
N PHE A 96 -19.50 9.63 4.05
CA PHE A 96 -18.25 9.74 3.28
C PHE A 96 -18.45 9.44 1.79
N PHE A 97 -19.08 8.31 1.45
CA PHE A 97 -19.22 7.88 0.06
C PHE A 97 -20.37 8.56 -0.69
N GLU A 98 -21.36 9.12 0.02
CA GLU A 98 -22.54 9.74 -0.61
C GLU A 98 -22.42 11.26 -0.71
N ASP A 99 -21.77 11.91 0.26
CA ASP A 99 -21.70 13.38 0.33
C ASP A 99 -20.29 13.93 0.04
N VAL A 100 -19.24 13.24 0.49
CA VAL A 100 -17.85 13.74 0.42
C VAL A 100 -17.16 13.30 -0.87
N VAL A 101 -17.06 11.99 -1.11
CA VAL A 101 -16.37 11.43 -2.29
C VAL A 101 -16.91 11.98 -3.61
N PRO A 102 -18.23 12.16 -3.85
CA PRO A 102 -18.70 12.71 -5.11
C PRO A 102 -18.24 14.14 -5.42
N GLN A 103 -17.75 14.88 -4.42
CA GLN A 103 -17.19 16.23 -4.59
C GLN A 103 -15.69 16.21 -4.87
N TRP A 104 -15.02 15.05 -4.74
CA TRP A 104 -13.59 14.92 -4.97
C TRP A 104 -13.24 14.94 -6.46
N PRO A 105 -11.96 15.19 -6.80
CA PRO A 105 -11.45 15.02 -8.15
C PRO A 105 -11.66 13.59 -8.66
N VAL A 106 -11.88 13.46 -9.96
CA VAL A 106 -12.33 12.19 -10.57
C VAL A 106 -11.40 11.01 -10.31
N VAL A 107 -10.08 11.24 -10.20
CA VAL A 107 -9.12 10.18 -9.85
C VAL A 107 -9.25 9.80 -8.39
N ASN A 108 -9.33 10.77 -7.48
CA ASN A 108 -9.52 10.52 -6.05
C ASN A 108 -10.85 9.78 -5.77
N GLN A 109 -11.90 10.03 -6.56
CA GLN A 109 -13.15 9.25 -6.48
C GLN A 109 -12.93 7.76 -6.74
N GLN A 110 -12.11 7.42 -7.74
CA GLN A 110 -11.77 6.02 -8.03
C GLN A 110 -10.89 5.43 -6.92
N LEU A 111 -9.89 6.19 -6.45
CA LEU A 111 -8.98 5.73 -5.39
C LEU A 111 -9.68 5.54 -4.04
N ALA A 112 -10.75 6.29 -3.75
CA ALA A 112 -11.53 6.15 -2.52
C ALA A 112 -12.07 4.72 -2.31
N THR A 113 -12.28 3.96 -3.38
CA THR A 113 -12.79 2.57 -3.33
C THR A 113 -11.77 1.55 -2.83
N VAL A 114 -10.48 1.91 -2.80
CA VAL A 114 -9.37 1.06 -2.34
C VAL A 114 -8.69 1.64 -1.09
N MET A 115 -9.22 2.75 -0.56
CA MET A 115 -8.75 3.31 0.71
C MET A 115 -9.12 2.41 1.89
N ILE A 116 -8.31 2.49 2.94
CA ILE A 116 -8.49 1.75 4.18
C ILE A 116 -8.95 2.69 5.29
N VAL A 117 -9.79 2.18 6.17
CA VAL A 117 -10.06 2.82 7.46
C VAL A 117 -8.89 2.50 8.38
N ASP A 118 -8.23 3.54 8.89
CA ASP A 118 -7.12 3.41 9.82
C ASP A 118 -7.41 4.16 11.12
N ARG A 119 -6.83 3.64 12.20
CA ARG A 119 -6.99 4.14 13.57
C ARG A 119 -5.62 4.14 14.23
N PRO A 120 -4.70 5.00 13.75
CA PRO A 120 -3.35 4.98 14.26
C PRO A 120 -3.34 5.37 15.74
N ASP A 121 -2.47 4.69 16.48
CA ASP A 121 -2.09 4.97 17.86
C ASP A 121 -0.59 5.32 17.78
N PHE A 122 -0.30 6.61 17.87
CA PHE A 122 1.02 7.19 17.65
C PHE A 122 1.89 7.12 18.90
N ASP A 123 1.29 7.18 20.09
CA ASP A 123 2.01 7.16 21.37
C ASP A 123 2.11 5.74 21.98
N GLY A 124 1.37 4.79 21.44
CA GLY A 124 1.37 3.39 21.83
C GLY A 124 0.61 3.12 23.12
N ASP A 125 -0.29 4.02 23.54
CA ASP A 125 -1.07 3.89 24.77
C ASP A 125 -2.27 2.93 24.66
N GLY A 126 -2.52 2.41 23.45
CA GLY A 126 -3.61 1.49 23.13
C GLY A 126 -4.90 2.20 22.70
N THR A 127 -4.92 3.52 22.65
CA THR A 127 -6.05 4.33 22.19
C THR A 127 -5.73 5.00 20.84
N PRO A 128 -6.64 4.94 19.85
CA PRO A 128 -6.40 5.63 18.59
C PRO A 128 -6.39 7.15 18.76
N ASP A 129 -5.35 7.81 18.23
CA ASP A 129 -5.21 9.26 18.20
C ASP A 129 -6.04 9.92 17.10
N ALA A 130 -6.27 9.18 16.01
CA ALA A 130 -7.02 9.68 14.86
C ALA A 130 -7.90 8.58 14.25
N ARG A 131 -8.93 9.00 13.52
CA ARG A 131 -9.77 8.09 12.73
C ARG A 131 -9.74 8.52 11.28
N LEU A 132 -8.97 7.82 10.47
CA LEU A 132 -8.66 8.23 9.11
C LEU A 132 -9.29 7.25 8.11
N ILE A 133 -9.65 7.77 6.94
CA ILE A 133 -9.72 6.97 5.72
C ILE A 133 -8.58 7.42 4.83
N ARG A 134 -7.69 6.49 4.48
CA ARG A 134 -6.45 6.81 3.78
C ARG A 134 -6.11 5.82 2.71
N TYR A 135 -5.33 6.28 1.74
CA TYR A 135 -4.70 5.39 0.78
C TYR A 135 -3.70 4.47 1.51
N PRO A 136 -3.61 3.18 1.15
CA PRO A 136 -2.68 2.28 1.83
C PRO A 136 -1.22 2.69 1.62
N GLY A 137 -0.41 2.60 2.68
CA GLY A 137 1.00 2.99 2.68
C GLY A 137 1.49 3.41 4.05
N ALA A 138 2.65 4.07 4.11
CA ALA A 138 3.14 4.72 5.33
C ALA A 138 2.34 6.00 5.59
N LEU A 139 1.85 6.18 6.81
CA LEU A 139 1.26 7.45 7.23
C LEU A 139 2.39 8.39 7.63
N LEU A 140 2.44 9.56 6.99
CA LEU A 140 3.46 10.56 7.20
C LEU A 140 2.80 11.85 7.66
N SER A 141 3.46 12.62 8.51
CA SER A 141 2.97 13.93 8.91
C SER A 141 3.32 14.97 7.85
N ASP A 142 2.32 15.73 7.43
CA ASP A 142 2.48 16.84 6.50
C ASP A 142 1.57 18.00 6.94
N PRO A 143 2.12 19.04 7.59
CA PRO A 143 1.34 20.15 8.11
C PRO A 143 0.76 21.06 7.02
N THR A 144 1.08 20.83 5.75
CA THR A 144 0.54 21.60 4.62
C THR A 144 -0.81 21.08 4.14
N THR A 145 -1.19 19.87 4.57
CA THR A 145 -2.47 19.24 4.22
C THR A 145 -3.55 19.54 5.28
N ASP A 146 -4.82 19.55 4.87
CA ASP A 146 -5.95 19.79 5.78
C ASP A 146 -6.07 18.75 6.91
N SER A 147 -5.70 17.49 6.61
CA SER A 147 -5.68 16.41 7.60
C SER A 147 -4.44 16.43 8.49
N GLY A 148 -3.40 17.18 8.11
CA GLY A 148 -2.07 17.14 8.74
C GLY A 148 -1.24 15.89 8.36
N TYR A 149 -1.73 15.08 7.41
CA TYR A 149 -1.14 13.81 7.03
C TYR A 149 -1.11 13.58 5.52
N THR A 150 -0.12 12.80 5.09
CA THR A 150 0.02 12.30 3.72
C THR A 150 0.39 10.82 3.72
N VAL A 151 0.44 10.21 2.54
CA VAL A 151 0.80 8.79 2.36
C VAL A 151 2.00 8.65 1.44
N GLY A 152 3.03 7.95 1.93
CA GLY A 152 4.16 7.48 1.13
C GLY A 152 4.07 5.98 0.86
N ILE A 153 4.49 5.52 -0.32
CA ILE A 153 4.56 4.10 -0.63
C ILE A 153 6.00 3.61 -0.48
N PRO A 154 6.27 2.70 0.49
CA PRO A 154 7.59 2.12 0.66
C PRO A 154 7.77 0.92 -0.31
N LEU A 155 8.55 1.11 -1.39
CA LEU A 155 8.96 0.02 -2.27
C LEU A 155 10.20 -0.66 -1.71
N VAL A 156 10.12 -1.95 -1.42
CA VAL A 156 11.27 -2.68 -0.87
C VAL A 156 12.14 -3.20 -1.99
N THR A 157 13.35 -2.69 -2.06
CA THR A 157 14.35 -2.98 -3.10
C THR A 157 15.29 -4.11 -2.70
N GLY A 158 15.49 -4.31 -1.39
CA GLY A 158 16.38 -5.33 -0.87
C GLY A 158 16.06 -5.73 0.57
N ARG A 159 16.68 -6.82 1.01
CA ARG A 159 16.75 -7.22 2.41
C ARG A 159 18.15 -7.71 2.72
N ASP A 160 18.62 -7.45 3.93
CA ASP A 160 19.91 -7.96 4.41
C ASP A 160 19.80 -9.39 5.00
N GLU A 161 20.91 -9.92 5.51
CA GLU A 161 20.97 -11.25 6.12
C GLU A 161 20.09 -11.40 7.37
N SER A 162 19.79 -10.29 8.06
CA SER A 162 18.90 -10.25 9.21
C SER A 162 17.42 -10.14 8.82
N GLY A 163 17.12 -9.98 7.54
CA GLY A 163 15.77 -9.77 7.02
C GLY A 163 15.30 -8.31 7.10
N THR A 164 16.18 -7.41 7.52
CA THR A 164 15.93 -5.96 7.60
C THR A 164 15.85 -5.38 6.21
N GLU A 165 15.00 -4.38 6.02
CA GLU A 165 14.52 -3.97 4.71
C GLU A 165 15.18 -2.69 4.23
N THR A 166 15.61 -2.70 2.97
CA THR A 166 16.01 -1.51 2.23
C THR A 166 14.82 -1.05 1.39
N ILE A 167 14.41 0.20 1.57
CA ILE A 167 13.24 0.77 0.92
C ILE A 167 13.59 1.97 0.05
N ARG A 168 12.76 2.19 -0.96
CA ARG A 168 12.72 3.38 -1.79
C ARG A 168 11.29 3.96 -1.72
N TRP A 169 11.14 5.25 -1.50
CA TRP A 169 9.85 5.93 -1.57
C TRP A 169 9.42 6.06 -3.02
N VAL A 170 8.14 5.75 -3.26
CA VAL A 170 7.47 5.99 -4.55
C VAL A 170 6.17 6.75 -4.31
N ASP A 171 5.82 7.61 -5.25
CA ASP A 171 4.56 8.33 -5.21
C ASP A 171 3.38 7.41 -5.53
N VAL A 172 2.20 7.79 -5.03
CA VAL A 172 0.93 7.11 -5.36
C VAL A 172 0.62 7.21 -6.84
N VAL A 173 0.82 8.40 -7.42
CA VAL A 173 0.70 8.67 -8.85
C VAL A 173 2.03 9.27 -9.30
N GLU A 174 2.74 8.55 -10.17
CA GLU A 174 4.04 8.99 -10.73
C GLU A 174 4.00 8.92 -12.26
N GLU A 175 4.82 9.74 -12.92
CA GLU A 175 5.07 9.61 -14.34
C GLU A 175 5.92 8.35 -14.64
N ILE A 176 5.65 7.69 -15.76
CA ILE A 176 6.47 6.58 -16.23
C ILE A 176 7.67 7.15 -17.00
N GLU A 177 8.79 7.24 -16.29
CA GLU A 177 10.06 7.64 -16.87
C GLU A 177 10.98 6.45 -17.15
N SER A 178 11.95 6.65 -18.05
CA SER A 178 13.10 5.76 -18.21
C SER A 178 14.37 6.57 -18.43
N ASP A 179 15.54 5.96 -18.20
CA ASP A 179 16.85 6.62 -18.45
C ASP A 179 17.00 7.14 -19.89
N GLU A 180 16.25 6.56 -20.83
CA GLU A 180 16.22 6.96 -22.24
C GLU A 180 15.15 8.02 -22.54
N ASN A 181 14.14 8.17 -21.68
CA ASN A 181 12.96 9.04 -21.86
C ASN A 181 12.62 9.75 -20.54
N LEU A 182 13.36 10.82 -20.25
CA LEU A 182 13.07 11.73 -19.15
C LEU A 182 11.92 12.67 -19.56
N ASP A 183 11.01 12.96 -18.63
CA ASP A 183 9.89 13.89 -18.79
C ASP A 183 9.01 13.66 -20.05
N PRO A 184 8.46 12.44 -20.29
CA PRO A 184 7.64 12.17 -21.47
C PRO A 184 6.41 13.10 -21.60
N PHE A 185 5.94 13.69 -20.50
CA PHE A 185 4.85 14.65 -20.43
C PHE A 185 5.12 15.96 -21.21
N SER A 186 6.37 16.42 -21.21
CA SER A 186 6.76 17.67 -21.87
C SER A 186 6.68 17.51 -23.40
N ILE A 187 6.21 18.54 -24.11
CA ILE A 187 6.21 18.51 -25.58
C ILE A 187 7.62 18.53 -26.19
N ASP A 188 8.59 19.04 -25.43
CA ASP A 188 10.00 19.10 -25.84
C ASP A 188 10.72 17.74 -25.68
N SER A 189 10.05 16.76 -25.06
CA SER A 189 10.56 15.40 -24.95
C SER A 189 10.62 14.71 -26.32
N PRO A 190 11.46 13.67 -26.49
CA PRO A 190 11.47 12.85 -27.70
C PRO A 190 10.10 12.25 -28.06
N GLN A 191 9.21 12.08 -27.07
CA GLN A 191 7.86 11.54 -27.20
C GLN A 191 6.83 12.58 -27.64
N GLN A 192 7.19 13.87 -27.67
CA GLN A 192 6.34 14.99 -28.08
C GLN A 192 5.05 15.10 -27.26
N GLY A 193 5.15 14.94 -25.93
CA GLY A 193 4.03 15.09 -25.00
C GLY A 193 3.13 13.85 -24.96
N VAL A 194 3.45 12.94 -24.06
CA VAL A 194 2.66 11.74 -23.75
C VAL A 194 2.37 11.73 -22.26
N VAL A 195 1.11 11.47 -21.91
CA VAL A 195 0.70 11.25 -20.53
C VAL A 195 0.89 9.76 -20.24
N ALA A 196 2.05 9.41 -19.69
CA ALA A 196 2.38 8.05 -19.28
C ALA A 196 2.39 7.99 -17.75
N LEU A 197 1.33 7.45 -17.15
CA LEU A 197 1.14 7.50 -15.70
C LEU A 197 1.12 6.11 -15.09
N ARG A 198 1.62 6.04 -13.86
CA ARG A 198 1.57 4.85 -13.02
C ARG A 198 0.91 5.18 -11.69
N ILE A 199 -0.06 4.36 -11.30
CA ILE A 199 -0.63 4.38 -9.96
C ILE A 199 -0.10 3.20 -9.19
N ASN A 200 0.56 3.46 -8.07
CA ASN A 200 1.17 2.47 -7.20
C ASN A 200 0.26 2.17 -6.00
N TYR A 201 0.17 0.91 -5.60
CA TYR A 201 -0.56 0.48 -4.42
C TYR A 201 0.25 -0.55 -3.62
N PRO A 202 0.58 -0.28 -2.36
CA PRO A 202 1.25 -1.25 -1.50
C PRO A 202 0.22 -2.29 -1.07
N PHE A 203 0.20 -3.44 -1.73
CA PHE A 203 -0.62 -4.56 -1.31
C PHE A 203 0.04 -5.29 -0.15
N GLN A 204 -0.69 -5.47 0.95
CA GLN A 204 -0.27 -6.26 2.10
C GLN A 204 -1.35 -7.26 2.48
N SER A 205 -0.96 -8.53 2.66
CA SER A 205 -1.90 -9.59 3.02
C SER A 205 -2.17 -9.59 4.52
N ALA A 206 -3.45 -9.62 4.90
CA ALA A 206 -3.87 -9.82 6.29
C ALA A 206 -3.77 -11.27 6.78
N SER A 207 -3.61 -12.24 5.88
CA SER A 207 -3.67 -13.68 6.19
C SER A 207 -2.38 -14.44 5.87
N MET A 208 -1.40 -13.80 5.25
CA MET A 208 -0.13 -14.43 4.87
C MET A 208 1.04 -13.61 5.39
N SER A 209 1.98 -14.28 6.04
CA SER A 209 3.24 -13.69 6.50
C SER A 209 4.35 -13.86 5.46
N SER A 210 5.34 -12.97 5.51
CA SER A 210 6.49 -13.00 4.62
C SER A 210 7.64 -13.83 5.18
N PHE A 211 8.23 -14.68 4.34
CA PHE A 211 9.41 -15.48 4.66
C PHE A 211 10.55 -15.17 3.68
N GLN A 212 11.78 -15.34 4.13
CA GLN A 212 12.95 -15.22 3.27
C GLN A 212 12.98 -16.37 2.25
N PRO A 213 13.44 -16.13 1.01
CA PRO A 213 13.73 -17.21 0.09
C PRO A 213 14.76 -18.17 0.69
N ASN A 214 14.58 -19.48 0.50
CA ASN A 214 15.59 -20.45 0.93
C ASN A 214 16.77 -20.42 -0.05
N VAL A 215 18.00 -20.26 0.49
CA VAL A 215 19.25 -20.23 -0.29
C VAL A 215 19.49 -21.51 -1.09
N ASN A 216 18.91 -22.64 -0.64
CA ASN A 216 19.04 -23.94 -1.29
C ASN A 216 18.04 -24.14 -2.44
N GLY A 217 17.07 -23.24 -2.61
CA GLY A 217 16.13 -23.25 -3.73
C GLY A 217 14.68 -22.91 -3.35
N PRO A 218 13.83 -22.59 -4.35
CA PRO A 218 12.47 -22.11 -4.11
C PRO A 218 11.48 -23.17 -3.60
N PHE A 219 11.83 -24.45 -3.71
CA PHE A 219 11.01 -25.58 -3.22
C PHE A 219 11.42 -26.04 -1.83
N GLU A 220 12.50 -25.50 -1.29
CA GLU A 220 12.99 -25.87 0.04
C GLU A 220 12.20 -25.11 1.13
N PRO A 221 11.82 -25.77 2.23
CA PRO A 221 11.05 -25.13 3.29
C PRO A 221 11.75 -23.89 3.86
N ASN A 222 11.04 -22.78 3.99
CA ASN A 222 11.54 -21.53 4.56
C ASN A 222 10.75 -21.05 5.79
N LEU A 223 9.91 -21.92 6.36
CA LEU A 223 9.06 -21.60 7.51
C LEU A 223 9.85 -21.14 8.75
N GLY A 224 11.11 -21.55 8.87
CA GLY A 224 12.00 -21.15 9.96
C GLY A 224 12.64 -19.77 9.81
N ASN A 225 12.47 -19.11 8.66
CA ASN A 225 13.13 -17.84 8.32
C ASN A 225 12.10 -16.75 7.97
N PRO A 226 11.21 -16.34 8.90
CA PRO A 226 10.31 -15.23 8.66
C PRO A 226 11.07 -13.91 8.52
N ASN A 227 10.52 -12.97 7.76
CA ASN A 227 11.03 -11.60 7.77
C ASN A 227 10.56 -10.92 9.06
N ALA A 228 11.49 -10.65 9.98
CA ALA A 228 11.20 -9.94 11.22
C ALA A 228 10.70 -8.52 10.92
N ALA A 229 9.68 -8.07 11.67
CA ALA A 229 9.25 -6.68 11.58
C ALA A 229 10.13 -5.83 12.51
N ASN A 230 11.03 -5.05 11.92
CA ASN A 230 11.99 -4.19 12.62
C ASN A 230 12.12 -2.84 11.90
N ASP A 231 11.31 -1.87 12.30
CA ASP A 231 11.34 -0.52 11.70
C ASP A 231 12.64 0.23 12.05
N GLY A 232 13.23 -0.01 13.22
CA GLY A 232 14.47 0.66 13.64
C GLY A 232 15.73 0.26 12.87
N GLY A 233 15.63 -0.77 12.00
CA GLY A 233 16.72 -1.17 11.10
C GLY A 233 16.51 -0.77 9.64
N VAL A 234 15.32 -0.27 9.27
CA VAL A 234 14.98 0.03 7.88
C VAL A 234 15.95 1.07 7.32
N ASN A 235 16.41 0.84 6.08
CA ASN A 235 17.31 1.75 5.38
C ASN A 235 16.58 2.39 4.18
N GLU A 236 16.56 3.72 4.12
CA GLU A 236 15.95 4.50 3.04
C GLU A 236 17.01 4.83 1.98
N THR A 237 16.75 4.50 0.70
CA THR A 237 17.69 4.79 -0.39
C THR A 237 17.51 6.16 -1.03
N ASN A 238 16.37 6.81 -0.78
CA ASN A 238 15.99 8.12 -1.29
C ASN A 238 15.13 8.86 -0.23
N GLU A 239 15.72 9.13 0.93
CA GLU A 239 15.00 9.80 2.03
C GLU A 239 14.46 11.18 1.62
N GLU A 240 15.16 11.86 0.71
CA GLU A 240 14.79 13.16 0.14
C GLU A 240 13.48 13.15 -0.65
N ASP A 241 13.07 12.00 -1.21
CA ASP A 241 11.84 11.86 -1.99
C ASP A 241 10.63 11.49 -1.10
N ARG A 242 10.82 11.43 0.23
CA ARG A 242 9.74 11.10 1.16
C ARG A 242 8.73 12.27 1.18
N PRO A 243 7.43 12.03 0.96
CA PRO A 243 6.44 13.12 0.81
C PRO A 243 6.07 13.83 2.11
N GLY A 244 6.63 13.41 3.26
CA GLY A 244 6.38 14.01 4.56
C GLY A 244 7.33 13.47 5.62
N ASP A 245 7.09 13.81 6.89
CA ASP A 245 7.90 13.33 8.01
C ASP A 245 7.39 11.99 8.57
N LEU A 246 8.31 11.16 9.04
CA LEU A 246 7.97 9.87 9.64
C LEU A 246 7.22 10.08 10.95
N ILE A 247 6.09 9.39 11.09
CA ILE A 247 5.38 9.30 12.37
C ILE A 247 5.93 8.09 13.11
N GLY A 248 6.33 8.27 14.37
CA GLY A 248 6.91 7.22 15.22
C GLY A 248 5.92 6.12 15.65
N GLN A 249 4.98 5.73 14.79
CA GLN A 249 3.95 4.76 15.10
C GLN A 249 4.58 3.40 15.47
N PRO A 250 4.26 2.84 16.64
CA PRO A 250 4.80 1.55 17.06
C PRO A 250 4.29 0.39 16.18
N LEU A 251 5.11 -0.66 16.05
CA LEU A 251 4.70 -1.92 15.41
C LEU A 251 3.74 -2.74 16.30
N VAL A 252 3.85 -2.57 17.61
CA VAL A 252 3.03 -3.24 18.63
C VAL A 252 2.71 -2.24 19.73
N ALA A 253 1.42 -2.04 20.02
CA ALA A 253 0.92 -1.21 21.11
C ALA A 253 0.06 -2.09 22.05
N ASP A 254 0.34 -2.06 23.35
CA ASP A 254 -0.31 -2.89 24.37
C ASP A 254 -0.49 -4.39 23.98
N GLY A 255 0.54 -4.98 23.36
CA GLY A 255 0.50 -6.38 22.91
C GLY A 255 -0.35 -6.64 21.66
N THR A 256 -0.91 -5.60 21.05
CA THR A 256 -1.67 -5.64 19.80
C THR A 256 -0.81 -5.10 18.65
N TYR A 257 -0.81 -5.79 17.52
CA TYR A 257 -0.10 -5.31 16.32
C TYR A 257 -0.81 -4.10 15.72
N SER A 258 -0.06 -3.10 15.24
CA SER A 258 -0.61 -1.90 14.59
C SER A 258 -1.27 -2.15 13.23
N GLY A 259 -1.39 -3.41 12.83
CA GLY A 259 -2.13 -3.85 11.64
C GLY A 259 -1.24 -4.09 10.43
N THR A 260 -1.89 -4.38 9.29
CA THR A 260 -1.20 -4.69 8.03
C THR A 260 -0.51 -3.49 7.39
N TYR A 261 -0.85 -2.26 7.78
CA TYR A 261 -0.28 -1.03 7.24
C TYR A 261 0.29 -0.12 8.35
N GLY A 262 0.44 -0.68 9.55
CA GLY A 262 1.00 0.03 10.70
C GLY A 262 2.53 0.04 10.71
N GLY A 263 3.07 0.70 11.73
CA GLY A 263 4.50 0.96 11.87
C GLY A 263 4.92 2.25 11.18
N GLN A 264 6.09 2.76 11.57
CA GLN A 264 6.66 4.03 11.11
C GLN A 264 6.78 4.11 9.59
N TYR A 265 7.10 2.97 8.95
CA TYR A 265 7.25 2.87 7.51
C TYR A 265 6.03 2.28 6.80
N GLY A 266 4.90 2.06 7.50
CA GLY A 266 3.73 1.40 6.94
C GLY A 266 3.98 -0.01 6.40
N LEU A 267 5.04 -0.68 6.86
CA LEU A 267 5.45 -2.03 6.42
C LEU A 267 4.68 -3.15 7.12
N GLY A 268 3.81 -2.80 8.08
CA GLY A 268 2.94 -3.70 8.79
C GLY A 268 3.66 -4.63 9.77
N ALA A 269 2.85 -5.21 10.66
CA ALA A 269 3.27 -6.24 11.60
C ALA A 269 2.18 -7.30 11.80
N GLN A 270 2.59 -8.55 11.92
CA GLN A 270 1.73 -9.70 12.21
C GLN A 270 2.39 -10.63 13.22
N GLY A 271 1.57 -11.33 13.99
CA GLY A 271 2.03 -12.42 14.84
C GLY A 271 2.09 -13.73 14.05
N ALA A 272 3.28 -14.33 13.96
CA ALA A 272 3.45 -15.69 13.45
C ALA A 272 4.43 -16.45 14.33
N PHE A 273 4.07 -17.68 14.74
CA PHE A 273 4.93 -18.55 15.56
C PHE A 273 5.50 -17.89 16.83
N GLY A 274 4.76 -16.95 17.42
CA GLY A 274 5.20 -16.21 18.62
C GLY A 274 6.20 -15.08 18.34
N GLN A 275 6.41 -14.72 17.07
CA GLN A 275 7.28 -13.64 16.63
C GLN A 275 6.47 -12.55 15.91
N THR A 276 6.99 -11.32 15.93
CA THR A 276 6.46 -10.20 15.16
C THR A 276 7.13 -10.19 13.78
N VAL A 277 6.35 -10.52 12.76
CA VAL A 277 6.82 -10.74 11.39
C VAL A 277 6.12 -9.79 10.43
N ARG A 278 6.73 -9.57 9.27
CA ARG A 278 6.13 -8.77 8.20
C ARG A 278 5.00 -9.55 7.50
N PRO A 279 3.91 -8.88 7.11
CA PRO A 279 2.94 -9.47 6.19
C PRO A 279 3.57 -9.73 4.81
N PHE A 280 3.00 -10.66 4.05
CA PHE A 280 3.32 -10.80 2.64
C PHE A 280 2.89 -9.54 1.90
N ARG A 281 3.81 -8.95 1.13
CA ARG A 281 3.59 -7.68 0.43
C ARG A 281 4.08 -7.69 -1.01
N ARG A 282 3.42 -6.88 -1.83
CA ARG A 282 3.81 -6.53 -3.21
C ARG A 282 3.35 -5.11 -3.49
N VAL A 283 4.03 -4.39 -4.37
CA VAL A 283 3.46 -3.18 -4.97
C VAL A 283 2.74 -3.61 -6.23
N ILE A 284 1.43 -3.32 -6.30
CA ILE A 284 0.63 -3.47 -7.51
C ILE A 284 0.69 -2.12 -8.21
N SER A 285 1.12 -2.10 -9.47
CA SER A 285 1.17 -0.89 -10.27
C SER A 285 0.23 -1.04 -11.45
N ALA A 286 -0.65 -0.07 -11.63
CA ALA A 286 -1.45 0.10 -12.84
C ALA A 286 -0.85 1.19 -13.69
N GLN A 287 -0.93 1.05 -15.01
CA GLN A 287 -0.30 1.97 -15.95
C GLN A 287 -1.25 2.30 -17.09
N ALA A 288 -1.17 3.55 -17.54
CA ALA A 288 -1.94 4.04 -18.68
C ALA A 288 -1.09 5.03 -19.48
N ILE A 289 -1.21 4.97 -20.80
CA ILE A 289 -0.44 5.82 -21.72
C ILE A 289 -1.41 6.42 -22.73
N TYR A 290 -1.51 7.76 -22.73
CA TYR A 290 -2.35 8.52 -23.64
C TYR A 290 -1.55 9.62 -24.30
N ARG A 291 -1.84 9.91 -25.57
CA ARG A 291 -1.21 11.04 -26.25
C ARG A 291 -1.83 12.34 -25.74
N ARG A 292 -0.99 13.30 -25.36
CA ARG A 292 -1.44 14.61 -24.91
C ARG A 292 -2.02 15.40 -26.09
N GLU A 293 -3.19 15.98 -25.87
CA GLU A 293 -3.77 16.96 -26.79
C GLU A 293 -3.19 18.33 -26.47
N VAL A 294 -2.64 19.00 -27.48
CA VAL A 294 -2.13 20.38 -27.35
C VAL A 294 -3.26 21.31 -27.76
N PHE A 295 -3.77 22.08 -26.80
CA PHE A 295 -4.78 23.09 -27.04
C PHE A 295 -4.07 24.43 -27.23
N GLU A 296 -4.04 24.93 -28.47
CA GLU A 296 -3.59 26.28 -28.84
C GLU A 296 -4.71 27.32 -28.68
#